data_AF-A0A172UA02-F1
#
_entry.id   AF-A0A172UA02-F1
#
_cell.length_a   1.000
_cell.length_b   1.000
_cell.length_c   1.000
_cell.angle_alpha   90.00
_cell.angle_beta   90.00
_cell.angle_gamma   90.00
#
_symmetry.space_group_name_H-M   'P 1'
#
loop_
_entity.id
_entity.type
_entity.pdbx_description
1 polymer ?
#
loop_
_entity_poly.entity_id
_entity_poly.type
_entity_poly.pdbx_seq_one_letter_code
_entity_poly.pdbx_strand_id
1 'polypeptide(L)'
;MTIKTWIVILGGLTAVGLFALIFFLAKNMGITFGVYAGAMLLFYILAATTVSAATGFSEFMRGMLVGSNASLNGLILFELLSQTGNAGLAQGVAIGFFGLNLLAIVKWISQFEVYQALIGWSNWCLPMSWPIVLLGLLFLLFSLLLAAVTGFQVQYLKLQGLRVDWPTGTIFVKGGLVSNLNIWDTAFNMGNFAFVDMNSGDWHMAHESGHSLNLGAFGFIFHLLGAVDEWVFRQGDAYSERLADSNAGAGNNIPMWA
;
A
#
# COMPACT_ATOMS: atom_id res chain seq x y z
N MET A 1 4.83 -24.29 -8.91
CA MET A 1 5.39 -23.10 -8.24
C MET A 1 6.72 -22.74 -8.90
N THR A 2 6.94 -21.46 -9.24
CA THR A 2 8.14 -21.04 -9.99
C THR A 2 9.32 -20.75 -9.06
N ILE A 3 10.56 -20.80 -9.58
CA ILE A 3 11.76 -20.38 -8.83
C ILE A 3 11.62 -18.95 -8.28
N LYS A 4 11.06 -18.03 -9.07
CA LYS A 4 10.82 -16.65 -8.64
C LYS A 4 9.93 -16.58 -7.40
N THR A 5 8.85 -17.36 -7.37
CA THR A 5 7.96 -17.44 -6.20
C THR A 5 8.71 -17.87 -4.94
N TRP A 6 9.59 -18.87 -5.03
CA TRP A 6 10.39 -19.32 -3.89
C TRP A 6 11.36 -18.26 -3.38
N ILE A 7 11.91 -17.44 -4.28
CA ILE A 7 12.83 -16.37 -3.91
C ILE A 7 12.11 -15.24 -3.16
N VAL A 8 10.88 -14.90 -3.56
CA VAL A 8 10.04 -13.94 -2.83
C VAL A 8 9.68 -14.49 -1.45
N ILE A 9 9.30 -15.77 -1.36
CA ILE A 9 9.01 -16.44 -0.08
C ILE A 9 10.24 -16.39 0.84
N LEU A 10 11.42 -16.71 0.31
CA LEU A 10 12.67 -16.65 1.07
C LEU A 10 12.94 -15.24 1.60
N GLY A 11 12.75 -14.21 0.77
CA GLY A 11 12.85 -12.81 1.20
C GLY A 11 11.87 -12.45 2.31
N GLY A 12 10.60 -12.85 2.15
CA GLY A 12 9.56 -12.62 3.16
C GLY A 12 9.89 -13.23 4.51
N LEU A 13 10.25 -14.53 4.52
CA LEU A 13 10.61 -15.23 5.75
C LEU A 13 11.90 -14.69 6.39
N THR A 14 12.86 -14.24 5.56
CA THR A 14 14.09 -13.59 6.05
C THR A 14 13.76 -12.28 6.77
N ALA A 15 12.91 -11.43 6.18
CA ALA A 15 12.46 -10.20 6.83
C ALA A 15 11.69 -10.47 8.12
N VAL A 16 10.80 -11.47 8.14
CA VAL A 16 10.10 -11.85 9.37
C VAL A 16 11.07 -12.22 10.49
N GLY A 17 12.06 -13.08 10.21
CA GLY A 17 13.09 -13.44 11.18
C GLY A 17 13.91 -12.24 11.65
N LEU A 18 14.30 -11.37 10.72
CA LEU A 18 15.07 -10.15 11.02
C LEU A 18 14.30 -9.20 11.94
N PHE A 19 13.04 -8.88 11.62
CA PHE A 19 12.25 -7.93 12.41
C PHE A 19 11.78 -8.49 13.75
N ALA A 20 11.52 -9.80 13.83
CA ALA A 20 11.35 -10.47 15.11
C ALA A 20 12.60 -10.30 15.99
N LEU A 21 13.80 -10.58 15.45
CA LEU A 21 15.06 -10.44 16.18
C LEU A 21 15.29 -8.99 16.63
N ILE A 22 15.12 -8.01 15.73
CA ILE A 22 15.27 -6.58 16.06
C ILE A 22 14.34 -6.19 17.21
N PHE A 23 13.07 -6.58 17.14
CA PHE A 23 12.10 -6.28 18.19
C PHE A 23 12.53 -6.84 19.55
N PHE A 24 12.95 -8.12 19.61
CA PHE A 24 13.40 -8.75 20.84
C PHE A 24 14.70 -8.15 21.42
N LEU A 25 15.61 -7.70 20.56
CA LEU A 25 16.87 -7.07 20.97
C LEU A 25 16.66 -5.62 21.42
N ALA A 26 15.88 -4.84 20.66
CA ALA A 26 15.66 -3.43 20.95
C ALA A 26 14.74 -3.21 22.15
N LYS A 27 13.76 -4.10 22.37
CA LYS A 27 12.70 -3.98 23.39
C LYS A 27 12.03 -2.60 23.42
N ASN A 28 12.03 -1.92 22.28
CA ASN A 28 11.57 -0.56 22.13
C ASN A 28 10.96 -0.41 20.73
N MET A 29 9.67 -0.06 20.68
CA MET A 29 8.94 0.05 19.42
C MET A 29 9.46 1.22 18.57
N GLY A 30 9.89 2.32 19.19
CA GLY A 30 10.45 3.47 18.48
C GLY A 30 11.76 3.15 17.76
N ILE A 31 12.68 2.44 18.43
CA ILE A 31 13.93 1.96 17.80
C ILE A 31 13.62 0.95 16.70
N THR A 32 12.72 0.00 16.96
CA THR A 32 12.30 -1.01 15.98
C THR A 32 11.73 -0.35 14.73
N PHE A 33 10.87 0.65 14.90
CA PHE A 33 10.30 1.43 13.81
C PHE A 33 11.35 2.25 13.04
N GLY A 34 12.30 2.88 13.74
CA GLY A 34 13.40 3.62 13.09
C GLY A 34 14.28 2.73 12.20
N VAL A 35 14.65 1.55 12.70
CA VAL A 35 15.39 0.55 11.92
C VAL A 35 14.55 0.05 10.74
N TYR A 36 13.25 -0.20 10.96
CA TYR A 36 12.31 -0.58 9.90
C TYR A 36 12.26 0.46 8.78
N ALA A 37 12.11 1.74 9.11
CA ALA A 37 12.04 2.80 8.10
C ALA A 37 13.31 2.86 7.23
N GLY A 38 14.49 2.77 7.84
CA GLY A 38 15.77 2.72 7.12
C GLY A 38 15.91 1.47 6.26
N ALA A 39 15.48 0.31 6.75
CA ALA A 39 15.51 -0.94 6.01
C ALA A 39 14.54 -0.93 4.81
N MET A 40 13.32 -0.40 4.98
CA MET A 40 12.34 -0.26 3.90
C MET A 40 12.87 0.62 2.77
N LEU A 41 13.51 1.75 3.11
CA LEU A 41 14.19 2.60 2.13
C LEU A 41 15.26 1.82 1.35
N LEU A 42 16.15 1.11 2.05
CA LEU A 42 17.20 0.33 1.42
C LEU A 42 16.62 -0.77 0.50
N PHE A 43 15.67 -1.56 0.99
CA PHE A 43 15.06 -2.64 0.23
C PHE A 43 14.30 -2.11 -0.98
N TYR A 44 13.62 -0.97 -0.86
CA TYR A 44 12.95 -0.30 -1.98
C TYR A 44 13.97 0.08 -3.06
N ILE A 45 15.04 0.79 -2.69
CA ILE A 45 16.07 1.22 -3.64
C ILE A 45 16.68 0.00 -4.36
N LEU A 46 16.99 -1.05 -3.62
CA LEU A 46 17.54 -2.29 -4.17
C LEU A 46 16.56 -3.00 -5.10
N ALA A 47 15.26 -3.04 -4.76
CA ALA A 47 14.23 -3.60 -5.63
C ALA A 47 14.07 -2.78 -6.91
N ALA A 48 13.93 -1.46 -6.78
CA ALA A 48 13.72 -0.52 -7.89
C ALA A 48 14.91 -0.48 -8.86
N THR A 49 16.15 -0.56 -8.36
CA THR A 49 17.35 -0.52 -9.22
C THR A 49 17.64 -1.83 -9.94
N THR A 50 17.09 -2.95 -9.47
CA THR A 50 17.39 -4.28 -10.03
C THR A 50 16.23 -4.93 -10.77
N VAL A 51 15.06 -4.27 -10.82
CA VAL A 51 13.84 -4.77 -11.46
C VAL A 51 14.01 -5.02 -12.96
N SER A 52 14.69 -4.12 -13.67
CA SER A 52 14.88 -4.19 -15.13
C SER A 52 15.77 -5.36 -15.56
N ALA A 53 16.61 -5.86 -14.65
CA ALA A 53 17.47 -7.01 -14.90
C ALA A 53 16.76 -8.36 -14.68
N ALA A 54 15.46 -8.36 -14.35
CA ALA A 54 14.63 -9.55 -14.10
C ALA A 54 15.28 -10.57 -13.15
N THR A 55 16.10 -10.08 -12.21
CA THR A 55 16.95 -10.92 -11.36
C THR A 55 16.13 -11.58 -10.25
N GLY A 56 16.63 -12.71 -9.73
CA GLY A 56 16.12 -13.25 -8.47
C GLY A 56 16.25 -12.27 -7.30
N PHE A 57 17.18 -11.31 -7.37
CA PHE A 57 17.42 -10.38 -6.28
C PHE A 57 16.29 -9.37 -6.10
N SER A 58 15.69 -8.83 -7.17
CA SER A 58 14.54 -7.93 -7.06
C SER A 58 13.32 -8.66 -6.46
N GLU A 59 13.13 -9.94 -6.82
CA GLU A 59 12.09 -10.81 -6.25
C GLU A 59 12.32 -11.04 -4.75
N PHE A 60 13.57 -11.26 -4.34
CA PHE A 60 13.96 -11.40 -2.93
C PHE A 60 13.69 -10.10 -2.17
N MET A 61 14.07 -8.95 -2.71
CA MET A 61 13.79 -7.64 -2.10
C MET A 61 12.30 -7.34 -1.99
N ARG A 62 11.48 -7.73 -2.98
CA ARG A 62 10.01 -7.67 -2.88
C ARG A 62 9.52 -8.46 -1.67
N GLY A 63 10.02 -9.69 -1.52
CA GLY A 63 9.76 -10.52 -0.36
C GLY A 63 10.13 -9.82 0.94
N MET A 64 11.33 -9.25 1.01
CA MET A 64 11.81 -8.50 2.18
C MET A 64 10.85 -7.36 2.55
N LEU A 65 10.40 -6.56 1.57
CA LEU A 65 9.46 -5.46 1.78
C LEU A 65 8.12 -5.95 2.38
N VAL A 66 7.50 -6.97 1.79
CA VAL A 66 6.24 -7.55 2.30
C VAL A 66 6.41 -8.14 3.69
N GLY A 67 7.46 -8.95 3.92
CA GLY A 67 7.70 -9.61 5.21
C GLY A 67 7.98 -8.61 6.34
N SER A 68 8.63 -7.48 6.01
CA SER A 68 8.86 -6.38 6.94
C SER A 68 7.55 -5.72 7.34
N ASN A 69 6.71 -5.36 6.35
CA ASN A 69 5.39 -4.76 6.61
C ASN A 69 4.47 -5.69 7.42
N ALA A 70 4.41 -6.98 7.05
CA ALA A 70 3.63 -7.99 7.77
C ALA A 70 4.03 -8.06 9.25
N SER A 71 5.34 -8.06 9.52
CA SER A 71 5.90 -8.12 10.88
C SER A 71 5.52 -6.90 11.70
N LEU A 72 5.62 -5.69 11.15
CA LEU A 72 5.26 -4.46 11.85
C LEU A 72 3.75 -4.37 12.10
N ASN A 73 2.90 -4.73 11.13
CA ASN A 73 1.46 -4.81 11.34
C ASN A 73 1.10 -5.76 12.50
N GLY A 74 1.68 -6.96 12.51
CA GLY A 74 1.47 -7.94 13.58
C GLY A 74 1.94 -7.45 14.94
N LEU A 75 3.16 -6.91 15.03
CA LEU A 75 3.75 -6.42 16.29
C LEU A 75 2.99 -5.24 16.87
N ILE A 76 2.62 -4.25 16.04
CA ILE A 76 1.86 -3.07 16.49
C ILE A 76 0.48 -3.48 16.97
N LEU A 77 -0.24 -4.33 16.21
CA LEU A 77 -1.56 -4.82 16.63
C LEU A 77 -1.48 -5.62 17.93
N PHE A 78 -0.47 -6.49 18.07
CA PHE A 78 -0.26 -7.25 19.30
C PHE A 78 -0.05 -6.32 20.50
N GLU A 79 0.83 -5.32 20.37
CA GLU A 79 1.12 -4.36 21.44
C GLU A 79 -0.11 -3.53 21.82
N LEU A 80 -0.85 -3.00 20.83
CA LEU A 80 -2.05 -2.20 21.05
C LEU A 80 -3.15 -3.01 21.75
N LEU A 81 -3.41 -4.23 21.27
CA LEU A 81 -4.50 -5.06 21.78
C LEU A 81 -4.14 -5.74 23.10
N SER A 82 -2.87 -5.97 23.40
CA SER A 82 -2.44 -6.53 24.69
C SER A 82 -2.82 -5.61 25.86
N GLN A 83 -2.91 -4.29 25.61
CA GLN A 83 -3.35 -3.30 26.61
C GLN A 83 -4.83 -3.47 27.02
N THR A 84 -5.63 -4.19 26.23
CA THR A 84 -7.04 -4.48 26.56
C THR A 84 -7.20 -5.53 27.67
N GLY A 85 -6.12 -6.24 28.03
CA GLY A 85 -6.14 -7.36 28.98
C GLY A 85 -6.65 -8.68 28.38
N ASN A 86 -7.10 -8.70 27.12
CA ASN A 86 -7.53 -9.91 26.43
C ASN A 86 -6.40 -10.49 25.55
N ALA A 87 -5.56 -11.32 26.15
CA ALA A 87 -4.41 -11.92 25.46
C ALA A 87 -4.81 -12.78 24.25
N GLY A 88 -5.93 -13.50 24.31
CA GLY A 88 -6.40 -14.35 23.22
C GLY A 88 -6.83 -13.52 22.00
N LEU A 89 -7.54 -12.41 22.22
CA LEU A 89 -7.91 -11.47 21.17
C LEU A 89 -6.67 -10.84 20.54
N ALA A 90 -5.74 -10.34 21.36
CA ALA A 90 -4.52 -9.70 20.88
C ALA A 90 -3.69 -10.62 19.98
N GLN A 91 -3.48 -11.87 20.41
CA GLN A 91 -2.76 -12.88 19.64
C GLN A 91 -3.51 -13.24 18.35
N GLY A 92 -4.81 -13.52 18.45
CA GLY A 92 -5.61 -13.93 17.29
C GLY A 92 -5.64 -12.87 16.19
N VAL A 93 -5.88 -11.60 16.55
CA VAL A 93 -5.93 -10.49 15.60
C VAL A 93 -4.55 -10.20 15.01
N ALA A 94 -3.50 -10.16 15.84
CA ALA A 94 -2.14 -9.93 15.37
C ALA A 94 -1.67 -11.01 14.39
N ILE A 95 -1.86 -12.29 14.73
CA ILE A 95 -1.50 -13.42 13.86
C ILE A 95 -2.33 -13.40 12.58
N GLY A 96 -3.63 -13.09 12.68
CA GLY A 96 -4.53 -13.01 11.53
C GLY A 96 -4.08 -11.98 10.50
N PHE A 97 -3.85 -10.73 10.93
CA PHE A 97 -3.40 -9.67 10.02
C PHE A 97 -1.95 -9.86 9.56
N PHE A 98 -1.04 -10.33 10.43
CA PHE A 98 0.31 -10.73 10.04
C PHE A 98 0.27 -11.76 8.92
N GLY A 99 -0.52 -12.84 9.09
CA GLY A 99 -0.68 -13.90 8.10
C GLY A 99 -1.28 -13.38 6.80
N LEU A 100 -2.35 -12.59 6.87
CA LEU A 100 -2.99 -11.98 5.70
C LEU A 100 -1.99 -11.17 4.86
N ASN A 101 -1.16 -10.35 5.51
CA ASN A 101 -0.13 -9.57 4.84
C ASN A 101 0.95 -10.46 4.22
N LEU A 102 1.47 -11.41 5.00
CA LEU A 102 2.56 -12.27 4.58
C LEU A 102 2.19 -13.13 3.36
N LEU A 103 0.93 -13.52 3.23
CA LEU A 103 0.44 -14.30 2.08
C LEU A 103 0.64 -13.59 0.72
N ALA A 104 0.87 -12.28 0.68
CA ALA A 104 1.16 -11.54 -0.56
C ALA A 104 2.47 -12.00 -1.23
N ILE A 105 3.40 -12.64 -0.52
CA ILE A 105 4.62 -13.20 -1.11
C ILE A 105 4.35 -14.43 -1.98
N VAL A 106 3.16 -15.02 -1.87
CA VAL A 106 2.75 -16.22 -2.60
C VAL A 106 1.97 -15.81 -3.84
N LYS A 107 2.62 -15.87 -5.00
CA LYS A 107 2.08 -15.35 -6.28
C LYS A 107 0.64 -15.78 -6.59
N TRP A 108 0.31 -17.07 -6.47
CA TRP A 108 -1.05 -17.52 -6.82
C TRP A 108 -2.11 -17.06 -5.81
N ILE A 109 -1.71 -16.64 -4.62
CA ILE A 109 -2.59 -16.04 -3.62
C ILE A 109 -2.73 -14.55 -3.92
N SER A 110 -1.63 -13.83 -4.19
CA SER A 110 -1.68 -12.40 -4.52
C SER A 110 -2.49 -12.11 -5.79
N GLN A 111 -2.52 -13.05 -6.75
CA GLN A 111 -3.31 -12.97 -7.98
C GLN A 111 -4.77 -13.44 -7.82
N PHE A 112 -5.18 -13.86 -6.62
CA PHE A 112 -6.55 -14.31 -6.38
C PHE A 112 -7.43 -13.13 -5.94
N GLU A 113 -8.52 -12.88 -6.67
CA GLU A 113 -9.40 -11.71 -6.44
C GLU A 113 -9.94 -11.63 -5.00
N VAL A 114 -10.29 -12.78 -4.39
CA VAL A 114 -10.76 -12.80 -2.99
C VAL A 114 -9.65 -12.33 -2.04
N TYR A 115 -8.41 -12.73 -2.30
CA TYR A 115 -7.29 -12.27 -1.48
C TYR A 115 -7.05 -10.77 -1.67
N GLN A 116 -7.13 -10.26 -2.89
CA GLN A 116 -7.04 -8.83 -3.19
C GLN A 116 -8.11 -8.03 -2.45
N ALA A 117 -9.34 -8.55 -2.39
CA ALA A 117 -10.39 -7.97 -1.57
C ALA A 117 -10.05 -7.96 -0.09
N LEU A 118 -9.58 -9.09 0.45
CA LEU A 118 -9.21 -9.17 1.86
C LEU A 118 -8.09 -8.19 2.20
N ILE A 119 -7.01 -8.13 1.42
CA ILE A 119 -5.89 -7.22 1.71
C ILE A 119 -6.28 -5.75 1.48
N GLY A 120 -7.02 -5.44 0.42
CA GLY A 120 -7.50 -4.08 0.12
C GLY A 120 -8.41 -3.52 1.22
N TRP A 121 -9.39 -4.29 1.67
CA TRP A 121 -10.26 -3.92 2.80
C TRP A 121 -9.51 -3.94 4.14
N SER A 122 -8.47 -4.74 4.29
CA SER A 122 -7.70 -4.77 5.54
C SER A 122 -6.93 -3.49 5.82
N ASN A 123 -6.64 -2.66 4.82
CA ASN A 123 -5.96 -1.37 5.00
C ASN A 123 -6.62 -0.47 6.06
N TRP A 124 -7.93 -0.57 6.26
CA TRP A 124 -8.65 0.13 7.33
C TRP A 124 -8.21 -0.30 8.74
N CYS A 125 -7.74 -1.54 8.87
CA CYS A 125 -7.38 -2.18 10.14
C CYS A 125 -5.85 -2.37 10.31
N LEU A 126 -5.06 -2.20 9.24
CA LEU A 126 -3.61 -2.38 9.27
C LEU A 126 -2.90 -1.10 9.77
N PRO A 127 -2.16 -1.15 10.90
CA PRO A 127 -1.48 0.03 11.42
C PRO A 127 -0.50 0.68 10.44
N MET A 128 0.16 -0.12 9.61
CA MET A 128 1.09 0.37 8.59
C MET A 128 0.39 0.99 7.37
N SER A 129 -0.94 0.94 7.29
CA SER A 129 -1.73 1.63 6.27
C SER A 129 -2.39 2.91 6.80
N TRP A 130 -2.62 2.98 8.11
CA TRP A 130 -3.35 4.08 8.76
C TRP A 130 -2.86 5.49 8.42
N PRO A 131 -1.54 5.80 8.36
CA PRO A 131 -1.11 7.16 8.04
C PRO A 131 -1.64 7.67 6.70
N ILE A 132 -1.64 6.83 5.66
CA ILE A 132 -2.08 7.21 4.31
C ILE A 132 -3.61 7.13 4.21
N VAL A 133 -4.24 6.13 4.82
CA VAL A 133 -5.72 6.05 4.88
C VAL A 133 -6.31 7.27 5.58
N LEU A 134 -5.69 7.72 6.69
CA LEU A 134 -6.08 8.93 7.39
C LEU A 134 -5.89 10.17 6.51
N LEU A 135 -4.76 10.27 5.81
CA LEU A 135 -4.51 11.39 4.89
C LEU A 135 -5.57 11.45 3.77
N GLY A 136 -5.89 10.31 3.15
CA GLY A 136 -6.95 10.22 2.15
C GLY A 136 -8.33 10.60 2.71
N LEU A 137 -8.66 10.16 3.92
CA LEU A 137 -9.91 10.56 4.58
C LEU A 137 -9.95 12.08 4.80
N LEU A 138 -8.87 12.67 5.30
CA LEU A 138 -8.77 14.12 5.52
C LEU A 138 -8.92 14.90 4.20
N PHE A 139 -8.32 14.41 3.12
CA PHE A 139 -8.44 15.00 1.78
C PHE A 139 -9.88 14.98 1.25
N LEU A 140 -10.59 13.87 1.44
CA LEU A 140 -12.00 13.76 1.11
C LEU A 140 -12.84 14.73 1.94
N LEU A 141 -12.67 14.74 3.27
CA LEU A 141 -13.43 15.61 4.17
C LEU A 141 -13.19 17.09 3.86
N PHE A 142 -11.95 17.47 3.57
CA PHE A 142 -11.61 18.84 3.19
C PHE A 142 -12.23 19.25 1.86
N SER A 143 -12.18 18.37 0.85
CA SER A 143 -12.82 18.62 -0.45
C SER A 143 -14.34 18.75 -0.32
N LEU A 144 -14.97 17.87 0.47
CA LEU A 144 -16.41 17.93 0.77
C LEU A 144 -16.80 19.22 1.49
N LEU A 145 -16.01 19.63 2.49
CA LEU A 145 -16.26 20.87 3.24
C LEU A 145 -16.24 22.08 2.30
N LEU A 146 -15.22 22.20 1.45
CA LEU A 146 -15.10 23.33 0.52
C LEU A 146 -16.19 23.31 -0.56
N ALA A 147 -16.57 22.13 -1.06
CA ALA A 147 -17.73 21.98 -1.94
C ALA A 147 -19.01 22.48 -1.26
N ALA A 148 -19.23 22.09 0.00
CA ALA A 148 -20.41 22.48 0.77
C ALA A 148 -20.44 23.98 1.10
N VAL A 149 -19.31 24.58 1.51
CA VAL A 149 -19.19 26.02 1.79
C VAL A 149 -19.52 26.86 0.56
N THR A 150 -19.22 26.36 -0.64
CA THR A 150 -19.58 27.03 -1.90
C THR A 150 -20.95 26.64 -2.45
N GLY A 151 -21.76 25.91 -1.68
CA GLY A 151 -23.07 25.42 -2.12
C GLY A 151 -23.01 24.56 -3.39
N PHE A 152 -21.86 23.91 -3.64
CA PHE A 152 -21.55 23.14 -4.85
C PHE A 152 -21.62 23.95 -6.15
N GLN A 153 -21.45 25.28 -6.08
CA GLN A 153 -21.55 26.17 -7.23
C GLN A 153 -20.23 26.37 -7.98
N VAL A 154 -19.09 26.28 -7.27
CA VAL A 154 -17.76 26.44 -7.87
C VAL A 154 -17.31 25.12 -8.49
N GLN A 155 -17.21 25.06 -9.83
CA GLN A 155 -16.87 23.83 -10.56
C GLN A 155 -15.56 23.20 -10.08
N TYR A 156 -14.53 24.02 -9.82
CA TYR A 156 -13.23 23.57 -9.32
C TYR A 156 -13.27 22.92 -7.93
N LEU A 157 -14.28 23.21 -7.12
CA LEU A 157 -14.43 22.65 -5.77
C LEU A 157 -15.50 21.57 -5.70
N LYS A 158 -16.28 21.39 -6.77
CA LYS A 158 -17.41 20.47 -6.79
C LYS A 158 -16.93 19.03 -6.95
N LEU A 159 -17.40 18.15 -6.08
CA LEU A 159 -17.30 16.70 -6.29
C LEU A 159 -18.27 16.31 -7.41
N GLN A 160 -17.73 15.73 -8.47
CA GLN A 160 -18.50 15.28 -9.63
C GLN A 160 -19.03 13.87 -9.47
N GLY A 161 -18.35 13.04 -8.68
CA GLY A 161 -18.80 11.69 -8.41
C GLY A 161 -17.99 10.99 -7.34
N LEU A 162 -18.61 9.97 -6.75
CA LEU A 162 -17.97 9.03 -5.85
C LEU A 162 -18.29 7.63 -6.33
N ARG A 163 -17.27 6.77 -6.43
CA ARG A 163 -17.42 5.35 -6.80
C ARG A 163 -16.66 4.50 -5.79
N VAL A 164 -17.14 3.29 -5.54
CA VAL A 164 -16.45 2.34 -4.69
C VAL A 164 -16.07 1.14 -5.56
N ASP A 165 -14.77 0.87 -5.62
CA ASP A 165 -14.23 -0.37 -6.14
C ASP A 165 -14.32 -1.43 -5.04
N TRP A 166 -15.46 -2.10 -4.96
CA TRP A 166 -15.74 -3.13 -3.96
C TRP A 166 -14.69 -4.25 -3.91
N PRO A 167 -14.13 -4.72 -5.04
CA PRO A 167 -13.05 -5.70 -5.05
C PRO A 167 -11.81 -5.31 -4.26
N THR A 168 -11.51 -4.03 -4.04
CA THR A 168 -10.32 -3.61 -3.26
C THR A 168 -10.67 -2.73 -2.06
N GLY A 169 -11.93 -2.32 -1.93
CA GLY A 169 -12.37 -1.36 -0.93
C GLY A 169 -11.83 0.05 -1.17
N THR A 170 -11.50 0.40 -2.42
CA THR A 170 -11.01 1.74 -2.79
C THR A 170 -12.17 2.66 -3.13
N ILE A 171 -12.19 3.85 -2.54
CA ILE A 171 -13.18 4.89 -2.75
C ILE A 171 -12.61 5.92 -3.72
N PHE A 172 -13.16 5.99 -4.92
CA PHE A 172 -12.79 6.95 -5.94
C PHE A 172 -13.61 8.22 -5.81
N VAL A 173 -12.93 9.37 -5.84
CA VAL A 173 -13.49 10.71 -5.69
C VAL A 173 -13.10 11.52 -6.91
N LYS A 174 -14.07 11.82 -7.77
CA LYS A 174 -13.84 12.64 -8.96
C LYS A 174 -14.19 14.09 -8.71
N GLY A 175 -13.28 14.99 -9.06
CA GLY A 175 -13.40 16.42 -8.77
C GLY A 175 -13.29 16.75 -7.27
N GLY A 176 -13.53 18.01 -6.92
CA GLY A 176 -13.18 18.55 -5.60
C GLY A 176 -11.74 19.06 -5.57
N LEU A 177 -11.45 19.95 -4.61
CA LEU A 177 -10.17 20.67 -4.57
C LEU A 177 -8.97 19.72 -4.67
N VAL A 178 -8.92 18.68 -3.84
CA VAL A 178 -7.75 17.82 -3.76
C VAL A 178 -7.51 17.06 -5.07
N SER A 179 -8.57 16.52 -5.68
CA SER A 179 -8.44 15.87 -6.98
C SER A 179 -7.96 16.83 -8.06
N ASN A 180 -8.43 18.08 -8.03
CA ASN A 180 -8.12 19.08 -9.05
C ASN A 180 -6.81 19.84 -8.84
N LEU A 181 -6.14 19.64 -7.69
CA LEU A 181 -4.78 20.14 -7.46
C LEU A 181 -3.72 19.27 -8.15
N ASN A 182 -4.12 18.13 -8.70
CA ASN A 182 -3.26 17.32 -9.54
C ASN A 182 -2.97 18.06 -10.86
N ILE A 183 -1.76 18.60 -10.98
CA ILE A 183 -1.33 19.39 -12.14
C ILE A 183 -1.25 18.59 -13.46
N TRP A 184 -1.37 17.26 -13.40
CA TRP A 184 -1.31 16.39 -14.57
C TRP A 184 -2.68 15.95 -15.08
N ASP A 185 -3.77 16.46 -14.48
CA ASP A 185 -5.16 16.13 -14.84
C ASP A 185 -5.43 14.60 -14.85
N THR A 186 -4.75 13.85 -13.97
CA THR A 186 -4.84 12.38 -13.84
C THR A 186 -5.49 11.95 -12.51
N ALA A 187 -5.26 10.70 -12.08
CA ALA A 187 -5.64 10.21 -10.76
C ALA A 187 -4.40 9.99 -9.87
N PHE A 188 -4.63 9.93 -8.56
CA PHE A 188 -3.64 9.46 -7.59
C PHE A 188 -4.31 8.81 -6.37
N ASN A 189 -3.62 7.87 -5.73
CA ASN A 189 -4.09 7.15 -4.56
C ASN A 189 -3.52 7.71 -3.24
N MET A 190 -4.38 7.86 -2.24
CA MET A 190 -4.03 8.02 -0.83
C MET A 190 -4.83 7.03 0.01
N GLY A 191 -4.31 5.81 0.09
CA GLY A 191 -4.85 4.75 0.96
C GLY A 191 -6.01 4.04 0.30
N ASN A 192 -7.13 3.92 1.00
CA ASN A 192 -8.38 3.45 0.40
C ASN A 192 -9.13 4.55 -0.34
N PHE A 193 -8.47 5.67 -0.68
CA PHE A 193 -9.06 6.77 -1.43
C PHE A 193 -8.25 7.04 -2.68
N ALA A 194 -8.91 7.16 -3.83
CA ALA A 194 -8.30 7.58 -5.08
C ALA A 194 -8.96 8.88 -5.54
N PHE A 195 -8.16 9.88 -5.90
CA PHE A 195 -8.61 11.21 -6.28
C PHE A 195 -8.40 11.39 -7.78
N VAL A 196 -9.50 11.56 -8.51
CA VAL A 196 -9.50 11.65 -9.98
C VAL A 196 -9.80 13.09 -10.37
N ASP A 197 -8.91 13.71 -11.14
CA ASP A 197 -9.12 15.06 -11.66
C ASP A 197 -10.42 15.15 -12.47
N MET A 198 -11.08 16.31 -12.42
CA MET A 198 -12.34 16.54 -13.14
C MET A 198 -12.23 16.38 -14.66
N ASN A 199 -11.07 16.71 -15.24
CA ASN A 199 -10.78 16.72 -16.66
C ASN A 199 -10.30 15.35 -17.15
N SER A 200 -9.93 14.44 -16.23
CA SER A 200 -9.55 13.08 -16.61
C SER A 200 -10.71 12.36 -17.31
N GLY A 201 -10.44 11.79 -18.49
CA GLY A 201 -11.43 11.03 -19.26
C GLY A 201 -11.76 9.67 -18.64
N ASP A 202 -10.82 9.07 -17.92
CA ASP A 202 -10.97 7.79 -17.24
C ASP A 202 -10.80 7.94 -15.71
N TRP A 203 -11.33 6.98 -14.97
CA TRP A 203 -11.21 6.89 -13.52
C TRP A 203 -9.93 6.16 -13.07
N HIS A 204 -9.18 5.57 -14.01
CA HIS A 204 -7.94 4.82 -13.76
C HIS A 204 -8.10 3.71 -12.70
N MET A 205 -9.31 3.14 -12.58
CA MET A 205 -9.70 2.39 -11.38
C MET A 205 -8.80 1.19 -11.10
N ALA A 206 -8.41 0.42 -12.12
CA ALA A 206 -7.59 -0.76 -11.93
C ALA A 206 -6.15 -0.43 -11.51
N HIS A 207 -5.57 0.66 -12.02
CA HIS A 207 -4.23 1.11 -11.63
C HIS A 207 -4.25 1.65 -10.19
N GLU A 208 -5.17 2.58 -9.89
CA GLU A 208 -5.25 3.21 -8.57
C GLU A 208 -5.66 2.25 -7.46
N SER A 209 -6.48 1.23 -7.76
CA SER A 209 -6.77 0.18 -6.80
C SER A 209 -5.58 -0.75 -6.58
N GLY A 210 -4.70 -0.90 -7.57
CA GLY A 210 -3.40 -1.55 -7.44
C GLY A 210 -2.52 -0.86 -6.38
N HIS A 211 -2.56 0.47 -6.28
CA HIS A 211 -1.89 1.22 -5.21
C HIS A 211 -2.47 0.92 -3.83
N SER A 212 -3.80 0.76 -3.69
CA SER A 212 -4.41 0.32 -2.43
C SER A 212 -3.95 -1.09 -2.03
N LEU A 213 -3.82 -2.02 -2.98
CA LEU A 213 -3.28 -3.35 -2.73
C LEU A 213 -1.79 -3.30 -2.33
N ASN A 214 -1.01 -2.45 -3.00
CA ASN A 214 0.39 -2.20 -2.66
C ASN A 214 0.51 -1.65 -1.22
N LEU A 215 -0.33 -0.71 -0.82
CA LEU A 215 -0.32 -0.19 0.55
C LEU A 215 -0.55 -1.31 1.58
N GLY A 216 -1.51 -2.19 1.31
CA GLY A 216 -1.79 -3.32 2.20
C GLY A 216 -0.61 -4.29 2.31
N ALA A 217 0.05 -4.60 1.18
CA ALA A 217 1.17 -5.53 1.16
C ALA A 217 2.48 -4.94 1.69
N PHE A 218 2.76 -3.66 1.42
CA PHE A 218 4.07 -3.05 1.65
C PHE A 218 4.09 -1.92 2.70
N GLY A 219 2.93 -1.37 3.07
CA GLY A 219 2.80 -0.34 4.10
C GLY A 219 3.13 1.08 3.62
N PHE A 220 2.87 2.06 4.49
CA PHE A 220 2.92 3.47 4.12
C PHE A 220 4.31 4.00 3.75
N ILE A 221 5.37 3.42 4.33
CA ILE A 221 6.73 3.85 4.00
C ILE A 221 7.02 3.52 2.53
N PHE A 222 6.64 2.32 2.08
CA PHE A 222 6.70 1.96 0.67
C PHE A 222 5.88 2.91 -0.21
N HIS A 223 4.65 3.25 0.22
CA HIS A 223 3.78 4.19 -0.49
C HIS A 223 4.45 5.56 -0.71
N LEU A 224 5.03 6.12 0.36
CA LEU A 224 5.71 7.43 0.28
C LEU A 224 6.99 7.38 -0.53
N LEU A 225 7.77 6.29 -0.42
CA LEU A 225 8.95 6.07 -1.24
C LEU A 225 8.58 5.94 -2.71
N GLY A 226 7.49 5.24 -3.01
CA GLY A 226 6.91 5.13 -4.34
C GLY A 226 6.55 6.49 -4.95
N ALA A 227 5.81 7.31 -4.19
CA ALA A 227 5.46 8.66 -4.62
C ALA A 227 6.70 9.53 -4.90
N VAL A 228 7.74 9.45 -4.05
CA VAL A 228 9.01 10.17 -4.31
C VAL A 228 9.74 9.61 -5.52
N ASP A 229 9.77 8.29 -5.70
CA ASP A 229 10.42 7.65 -6.84
C ASP A 229 9.78 8.04 -8.16
N GLU A 230 8.45 8.02 -8.20
CA GLU A 230 7.65 8.46 -9.34
C GLU A 230 7.91 9.95 -9.62
N TRP A 231 7.69 10.83 -8.65
CA TRP A 231 7.75 12.27 -8.90
C TRP A 231 9.15 12.82 -9.19
N VAL A 232 10.20 12.22 -8.62
CA VAL A 232 11.55 12.80 -8.64
C VAL A 232 12.51 12.05 -9.56
N PHE A 233 12.44 10.71 -9.62
CA PHE A 233 13.53 9.91 -10.18
C PHE A 233 13.14 9.15 -11.45
N ARG A 234 12.00 8.47 -11.46
CA ARG A 234 11.66 7.46 -12.48
C ARG A 234 10.36 7.72 -13.22
N GLN A 235 9.55 8.69 -12.79
CA GLN A 235 8.23 8.97 -13.38
C GLN A 235 7.37 7.68 -13.36
N GLY A 236 6.47 7.49 -14.33
CA GLY A 236 5.61 6.30 -14.41
C GLY A 236 6.32 4.95 -14.52
N ASP A 237 7.65 4.89 -14.42
CA ASP A 237 8.45 3.66 -14.38
C ASP A 237 8.92 3.27 -12.97
N ALA A 238 8.49 4.00 -11.93
CA ALA A 238 8.83 3.71 -10.54
C ALA A 238 8.35 2.31 -10.10
N TYR A 239 9.02 1.75 -9.10
CA TYR A 239 8.77 0.37 -8.69
C TYR A 239 7.35 0.15 -8.16
N SER A 240 6.78 1.15 -7.47
CA SER A 240 5.39 1.17 -7.03
C SER A 240 4.40 1.19 -8.21
N GLU A 241 4.68 2.00 -9.23
CA GLU A 241 3.83 2.11 -10.43
C GLU A 241 3.77 0.79 -11.19
N ARG A 242 4.93 0.17 -11.45
CA ARG A 242 5.00 -1.14 -12.13
C ARG A 242 4.27 -2.26 -11.38
N LEU A 243 4.15 -2.15 -10.05
CA LEU A 243 3.36 -3.07 -9.23
C LEU A 243 1.87 -2.75 -9.33
N ALA A 244 1.48 -1.48 -9.27
CA ALA A 244 0.09 -1.06 -9.44
C ALA A 244 -0.45 -1.39 -10.84
N ASP A 245 0.34 -1.14 -11.87
CA ASP A 245 0.08 -1.51 -13.26
C ASP A 245 -0.14 -3.01 -13.46
N SER A 246 0.46 -3.85 -12.61
CA SER A 246 0.21 -5.30 -12.64
C SER A 246 -1.25 -5.64 -12.31
N ASN A 247 -2.00 -4.77 -11.64
CA ASN A 247 -3.44 -4.92 -11.41
C ASN A 247 -4.27 -4.45 -12.62
N ALA A 248 -3.78 -3.46 -13.37
CA ALA A 248 -4.42 -2.96 -14.59
C ALA A 248 -4.12 -3.82 -15.84
N GLY A 249 -3.12 -4.70 -15.77
CA GLY A 249 -2.67 -5.49 -16.92
C GLY A 249 -1.98 -4.67 -18.02
N ALA A 250 -1.48 -3.47 -17.69
CA ALA A 250 -0.91 -2.53 -18.66
C ALA A 250 0.60 -2.34 -18.43
N GLY A 251 1.48 -2.45 -19.44
CA GLY A 251 2.89 -2.03 -19.33
C GLY A 251 3.94 -3.12 -19.03
N ASN A 252 5.15 -2.69 -18.62
CA ASN A 252 6.30 -3.53 -18.24
C ASN A 252 6.19 -3.95 -16.77
N ASN A 253 5.26 -4.86 -16.50
CA ASN A 253 4.77 -5.07 -15.14
C ASN A 253 5.58 -6.07 -14.34
N ILE A 254 5.69 -5.79 -13.05
CA ILE A 254 6.15 -6.78 -12.07
C ILE A 254 4.93 -7.65 -11.74
N PRO A 255 4.90 -8.94 -12.10
CA PRO A 255 3.70 -9.76 -11.91
C PRO A 255 3.44 -9.97 -10.41
N MET A 256 2.38 -9.34 -9.91
CA MET A 256 1.92 -9.46 -8.52
C MET A 256 0.41 -9.61 -8.41
N TRP A 257 -0.36 -8.74 -9.05
CA TRP A 257 -1.82 -8.71 -8.93
C TRP A 257 -2.56 -9.41 -10.08
N ALA A 258 -2.07 -9.34 -11.32
CA ALA A 258 -2.55 -10.16 -12.45
C ALA A 258 -1.42 -11.04 -13.04
#